data_AF-E1X4N1-F1
#
_entry.id   AF-E1X4N1-F1
#
_cell.length_a   1.000
_cell.length_b   1.000
_cell.length_c   1.000
_cell.angle_alpha   90.00
_cell.angle_beta   90.00
_cell.angle_gamma   90.00
#
_symmetry.space_group_name_H-M   'P 1'
#
loop_
_entity.id
_entity.type
_entity.pdbx_description
1 polymer ?
#
loop_
_entity_poly.entity_id
_entity_poly.type
_entity_poly.pdbx_seq_one_letter_code
_entity_poly.pdbx_strand_id
1 'polypeptide(L)'
;MKTHSLKKVAIFTLAATLFWSCGDDKKKNTVSSTTTGVTLPTTNTPQLSAGNYSNLLSQINCRSGNRLSNIYSFSSSSFSGNSQTTIQGTFNAGGIGGTTVAREYIGVGYYGDVMIVQKVTNGSQVIGYNVLLSMCSMNSSSGAPYISDSRQLTNFAGKIVLDDEVSCGHGMVDSSQTTMQSQVDPNYPYLPVFKVDTWFTKVGCVSY
;
A
#
# COMPACT_ATOMS: atom_id res chain seq x y z
N MET A 1 67.38 42.71 -3.70
CA MET A 1 66.73 42.71 -2.37
C MET A 1 65.26 42.37 -2.52
N LYS A 2 64.82 41.37 -1.74
CA LYS A 2 63.45 41.07 -1.27
C LYS A 2 62.39 40.60 -2.30
N THR A 3 62.59 39.34 -2.66
CA THR A 3 61.60 38.26 -2.75
C THR A 3 60.31 38.47 -1.93
N HIS A 4 59.22 38.81 -2.61
CA HIS A 4 57.88 38.67 -2.05
C HIS A 4 57.28 37.30 -2.42
N SER A 5 57.58 36.34 -1.54
CA SER A 5 56.75 35.22 -1.08
C SER A 5 55.65 34.69 -2.03
N LEU A 6 56.06 33.83 -2.97
CA LEU A 6 55.24 32.84 -3.70
C LEU A 6 54.60 31.77 -2.79
N LYS A 7 54.61 31.94 -1.45
CA LYS A 7 54.14 30.93 -0.47
C LYS A 7 52.68 31.11 -0.01
N LYS A 8 51.92 32.09 -0.52
CA LYS A 8 50.54 32.35 -0.07
C LYS A 8 49.43 32.10 -1.10
N VAL A 9 49.76 31.82 -2.35
CA VAL A 9 48.74 31.52 -3.40
C VAL A 9 48.56 30.01 -3.60
N ALA A 10 49.49 29.17 -3.14
CA ALA A 10 49.43 27.71 -3.28
C ALA A 10 48.55 27.00 -2.23
N ILE A 11 47.92 27.72 -1.29
CA ILE A 11 47.16 27.12 -0.18
C ILE A 11 45.63 27.20 -0.40
N PHE A 12 45.15 28.00 -1.36
CA PHE A 12 43.71 28.15 -1.62
C PHE A 12 43.15 27.28 -2.77
N THR A 13 43.98 26.56 -3.51
CA THR A 13 43.55 25.69 -4.62
C THR A 13 43.61 24.19 -4.32
N LEU A 14 43.98 23.79 -3.10
CA LEU A 14 44.01 22.38 -2.68
C LEU A 14 42.77 21.92 -1.86
N ALA A 15 41.73 22.76 -1.76
CA ALA A 15 40.48 22.46 -1.05
C ALA A 15 39.29 22.19 -1.98
N ALA A 16 39.46 22.30 -3.31
CA ALA A 16 38.39 22.12 -4.28
C ALA A 16 38.34 20.71 -4.93
N THR A 17 39.23 19.79 -4.54
CA THR A 17 39.30 18.42 -5.07
C THR A 17 38.97 17.32 -4.06
N LEU A 18 38.47 17.69 -2.86
CA LEU A 18 38.03 16.74 -1.83
C LEU A 18 36.51 16.44 -1.84
N PHE A 19 35.77 16.86 -2.88
CA PHE A 19 34.36 16.46 -3.09
C PHE A 19 34.17 15.38 -4.15
N TRP A 20 35.24 14.76 -4.63
CA TRP A 20 35.19 13.59 -5.51
C TRP A 20 35.91 12.41 -4.85
N SER A 21 35.26 11.82 -3.85
CA SER A 21 35.52 10.43 -3.46
C SER A 21 34.33 9.85 -2.71
N CYS A 22 33.65 8.93 -3.38
CA CYS A 22 32.86 7.82 -2.86
C CYS A 22 31.69 8.15 -1.90
N GLY A 23 30.50 8.32 -2.49
CA GLY A 23 29.23 8.31 -1.79
C GLY A 23 28.16 7.48 -2.52
N ASP A 24 28.45 6.20 -2.74
CA ASP A 24 27.53 5.10 -3.07
C ASP A 24 26.45 5.32 -4.15
N ASP A 25 26.81 4.98 -5.39
CA ASP A 25 25.90 4.65 -6.50
C ASP A 25 25.07 3.36 -6.29
N LYS A 26 24.95 2.86 -5.05
CA LYS A 26 24.08 1.72 -4.72
C LYS A 26 23.51 1.83 -3.31
N LYS A 27 22.73 2.88 -3.02
CA LYS A 27 21.63 2.70 -2.07
C LYS A 27 20.48 1.96 -2.76
N LYS A 28 20.75 0.71 -3.15
CA LYS A 28 19.69 -0.30 -3.14
C LYS A 28 19.21 -0.34 -1.70
N ASN A 29 17.91 -0.22 -1.52
CA ASN A 29 17.27 -0.46 -0.24
C ASN A 29 17.48 -1.94 0.10
N THR A 30 18.64 -2.29 0.65
CA THR A 30 18.89 -3.60 1.24
C THR A 30 18.10 -3.61 2.55
N VAL A 31 16.86 -4.05 2.44
CA VAL A 31 16.14 -4.57 3.60
C VAL A 31 16.98 -5.73 4.11
N SER A 32 17.63 -5.54 5.25
CA SER A 32 18.29 -6.62 5.98
C SER A 32 17.21 -7.61 6.40
N SER A 33 17.03 -8.67 5.61
CA SER A 33 16.23 -9.83 5.98
C SER A 33 16.93 -10.61 7.10
N THR A 34 16.85 -10.10 8.32
CA THR A 34 17.08 -10.91 9.52
C THR A 34 15.84 -11.78 9.74
N THR A 35 15.87 -12.95 9.12
CA THR A 35 15.44 -14.23 9.70
C THR A 35 14.17 -14.21 10.56
N THR A 36 13.07 -13.68 10.02
CA THR A 36 11.68 -14.08 10.33
C THR A 36 10.87 -14.01 9.04
N GLY A 37 11.49 -14.46 7.93
CA GLY A 37 10.90 -14.41 6.60
C GLY A 37 9.58 -15.18 6.58
N VAL A 38 8.48 -14.46 6.49
CA VAL A 38 7.17 -15.00 6.17
C VAL A 38 7.31 -15.77 4.86
N THR A 39 7.11 -17.07 4.90
CA THR A 39 7.16 -17.94 3.73
C THR A 39 6.10 -17.48 2.74
N LEU A 40 6.52 -17.02 1.55
CA LEU A 40 5.60 -16.67 0.48
C LEU A 40 5.11 -17.96 -0.23
N PRO A 41 3.80 -18.26 -0.27
CA PRO A 41 3.21 -19.26 -1.13
C PRO A 41 3.34 -18.87 -2.60
N THR A 42 3.42 -19.93 -3.39
CA THR A 42 3.60 -19.96 -4.83
C THR A 42 2.40 -19.40 -5.60
N THR A 43 2.66 -19.04 -6.85
CA THR A 43 1.68 -18.68 -7.88
C THR A 43 0.42 -19.54 -7.80
N ASN A 44 -0.75 -18.88 -7.78
CA ASN A 44 -2.12 -19.42 -7.62
C ASN A 44 -2.68 -19.45 -6.18
N THR A 45 -1.97 -18.92 -5.19
CA THR A 45 -2.51 -18.72 -3.84
C THR A 45 -2.36 -17.25 -3.44
N PRO A 46 -3.46 -16.51 -3.18
CA PRO A 46 -3.37 -15.17 -2.62
C PRO A 46 -2.58 -15.23 -1.30
N GLN A 47 -1.51 -14.46 -1.22
CA GLN A 47 -0.61 -14.32 -0.06
C GLN A 47 -1.27 -13.66 1.17
N LEU A 48 -2.57 -13.80 1.36
CA LEU A 48 -3.39 -12.84 2.09
C LEU A 48 -4.13 -13.54 3.22
N SER A 49 -3.36 -13.92 4.24
CA SER A 49 -3.93 -14.28 5.53
C SER A 49 -4.19 -12.99 6.32
N ALA A 50 -5.43 -12.77 6.72
CA ALA A 50 -5.85 -11.71 7.63
C ALA A 50 -5.04 -11.67 8.96
N GLY A 51 -4.38 -12.78 9.31
CA GLY A 51 -3.52 -12.85 10.50
C GLY A 51 -2.36 -11.87 10.49
N ASN A 52 -1.77 -11.58 9.32
CA ASN A 52 -0.58 -10.73 9.21
C ASN A 52 -0.85 -9.26 9.55
N TYR A 53 -2.10 -8.81 9.43
CA TYR A 53 -2.50 -7.42 9.72
C TYR A 53 -3.41 -7.31 10.94
N SER A 54 -3.56 -8.37 11.73
CA SER A 54 -4.44 -8.40 12.90
C SER A 54 -4.11 -7.29 13.91
N ASN A 55 -2.82 -6.99 14.12
CA ASN A 55 -2.35 -5.88 14.96
C ASN A 55 -2.72 -4.49 14.41
N LEU A 56 -2.67 -4.31 13.09
CA LEU A 56 -3.08 -3.06 12.44
C LEU A 56 -4.60 -2.89 12.52
N LEU A 57 -5.34 -3.95 12.18
CA LEU A 57 -6.80 -3.93 12.12
C LEU A 57 -7.44 -3.79 13.50
N SER A 58 -6.78 -4.22 14.58
CA SER A 58 -7.24 -4.02 15.96
C SER A 58 -7.02 -2.60 16.48
N GLN A 59 -6.07 -1.85 15.92
CA GLN A 59 -5.84 -0.44 16.26
C GLN A 59 -6.88 0.50 15.61
N ILE A 60 -7.55 0.05 14.55
CA ILE A 60 -8.48 0.86 13.77
C ILE A 60 -9.90 0.37 14.01
N ASN A 61 -10.66 1.12 14.80
CA ASN A 61 -12.05 0.80 15.11
C ASN A 61 -13.01 1.21 14.00
N CYS A 62 -14.01 0.38 13.75
CA CYS A 62 -15.12 0.74 12.88
C CYS A 62 -15.97 1.84 13.53
N ARG A 63 -16.30 2.88 12.76
CA ARG A 63 -17.22 3.94 13.23
C ARG A 63 -18.68 3.53 13.22
N SER A 64 -18.99 2.52 12.40
CA SER A 64 -20.30 1.90 12.29
C SER A 64 -20.11 0.41 12.13
N GLY A 65 -20.99 -0.38 12.76
CA GLY A 65 -20.98 -1.83 12.65
C GLY A 65 -19.71 -2.48 13.22
N ASN A 66 -19.43 -3.69 12.74
CA ASN A 66 -18.27 -4.48 13.10
C ASN A 66 -17.37 -4.64 11.87
N ARG A 67 -16.07 -4.81 12.10
CA ARG A 67 -15.14 -5.16 11.03
C ARG A 67 -15.55 -6.49 10.42
N LEU A 68 -15.64 -6.54 9.09
CA LEU A 68 -15.94 -7.76 8.37
C LEU A 68 -14.84 -8.79 8.60
N SER A 69 -15.23 -10.06 8.71
CA SER A 69 -14.29 -11.17 8.81
C SER A 69 -13.58 -11.43 7.47
N ASN A 70 -14.25 -11.11 6.36
CA ASN A 70 -13.67 -11.18 5.02
C ASN A 70 -12.73 -10.01 4.75
N ILE A 71 -11.51 -10.31 4.31
CA ILE A 71 -10.61 -9.34 3.68
C ILE A 71 -10.71 -9.53 2.17
N TYR A 72 -11.05 -8.46 1.47
CA TYR A 72 -11.13 -8.49 0.01
C TYR A 72 -9.75 -8.28 -0.58
N SER A 73 -9.40 -9.08 -1.57
CA SER A 73 -8.15 -8.98 -2.31
C SER A 73 -8.41 -8.61 -3.74
N PHE A 74 -7.68 -7.62 -4.22
CA PHE A 74 -7.64 -7.22 -5.61
C PHE A 74 -6.20 -6.98 -6.05
N SER A 75 -5.99 -6.90 -7.36
CA SER A 75 -4.66 -6.63 -7.89
C SER A 75 -4.69 -5.90 -9.22
N SER A 76 -3.65 -5.10 -9.46
CA SER A 76 -3.47 -4.39 -10.73
C SER A 76 -2.00 -4.39 -11.14
N SER A 77 -1.76 -4.73 -12.40
CA SER A 77 -0.50 -4.50 -13.10
C SER A 77 -0.55 -3.23 -13.96
N SER A 78 -1.68 -2.51 -13.94
CA SER A 78 -1.85 -1.24 -14.64
C SER A 78 -1.55 -0.07 -13.71
N PHE A 79 -0.35 0.49 -13.85
CA PHE A 79 0.13 1.64 -13.09
C PHE A 79 0.87 2.60 -14.04
N SER A 80 0.83 3.90 -13.73
CA SER A 80 1.35 4.95 -14.63
C SER A 80 2.44 5.79 -13.97
N GLY A 81 3.40 6.25 -14.78
CA GLY A 81 4.46 7.18 -14.39
C GLY A 81 5.76 6.53 -13.95
N ASN A 82 6.85 7.30 -13.99
CA ASN A 82 8.20 6.82 -13.66
C ASN A 82 8.36 6.42 -12.18
N SER A 83 7.59 7.03 -11.27
CA SER A 83 7.57 6.70 -9.84
C SER A 83 6.63 5.54 -9.50
N GLN A 84 5.75 5.14 -10.43
CA GLN A 84 4.74 4.08 -10.23
C GLN A 84 3.83 4.31 -9.00
N THR A 85 3.64 5.56 -8.59
CA THR A 85 2.88 5.92 -7.38
C THR A 85 1.37 6.02 -7.63
N THR A 86 0.91 5.97 -8.88
CA THR A 86 -0.52 6.01 -9.20
C THR A 86 -0.96 4.72 -9.86
N ILE A 87 -1.96 4.07 -9.27
CA ILE A 87 -2.60 2.87 -9.76
C ILE A 87 -4.04 3.25 -10.12
N GLN A 88 -4.50 2.91 -11.32
CA GLN A 88 -5.84 3.30 -11.76
C GLN A 88 -6.49 2.28 -12.68
N GLY A 89 -7.81 2.32 -12.73
CA GLY A 89 -8.63 1.46 -13.58
C GLY A 89 -9.30 0.34 -12.81
N THR A 90 -9.60 -0.75 -13.51
CA THR A 90 -10.21 -1.95 -12.94
C THR A 90 -9.13 -2.87 -12.39
N PHE A 91 -9.42 -3.53 -11.29
CA PHE A 91 -8.52 -4.48 -10.65
C PHE A 91 -9.08 -5.89 -10.80
N ASN A 92 -8.17 -6.86 -10.90
CA ASN A 92 -8.52 -8.28 -10.90
C ASN A 92 -8.77 -8.76 -9.48
N ALA A 93 -9.71 -9.68 -9.30
CA ALA A 93 -9.90 -10.34 -8.01
C ALA A 93 -8.68 -11.21 -7.67
N GLY A 94 -8.34 -11.26 -6.37
CA GLY A 94 -7.16 -11.98 -5.89
C GLY A 94 -5.87 -11.16 -5.99
N GLY A 95 -4.75 -11.80 -5.67
CA GLY A 95 -3.42 -11.18 -5.67
C GLY A 95 -2.59 -11.58 -6.89
N ILE A 96 -1.71 -10.68 -7.32
CA ILE A 96 -0.58 -10.98 -8.20
C ILE A 96 0.47 -11.73 -7.37
N GLY A 97 0.84 -12.91 -7.85
CA GLY A 97 1.97 -13.67 -7.31
C GLY A 97 3.31 -12.98 -7.63
N GLY A 98 4.30 -13.15 -6.77
CA GLY A 98 5.63 -12.58 -6.92
C GLY A 98 6.59 -13.19 -5.91
N THR A 99 7.86 -12.82 -6.00
CA THR A 99 8.90 -13.36 -5.09
C THR A 99 9.10 -12.48 -3.87
N THR A 100 8.67 -11.20 -3.90
CA THR A 100 8.89 -10.26 -2.79
C THR A 100 7.83 -9.15 -2.77
N VAL A 101 7.40 -8.76 -1.57
CA VAL A 101 6.70 -7.49 -1.32
C VAL A 101 7.75 -6.44 -1.01
N ALA A 102 7.93 -5.49 -1.93
CA ALA A 102 8.96 -4.45 -1.80
C ALA A 102 8.56 -3.35 -0.82
N ARG A 103 7.26 -3.05 -0.73
CA ARG A 103 6.71 -2.06 0.19
C ARG A 103 5.21 -2.25 0.39
N GLU A 104 4.74 -1.86 1.57
CA GLU A 104 3.32 -1.78 1.92
C GLU A 104 2.91 -0.32 2.09
N TYR A 105 1.69 0.01 1.70
CA TYR A 105 1.10 1.33 1.84
C TYR A 105 -0.24 1.21 2.54
N ILE A 106 -0.48 2.06 3.53
CA ILE A 106 -1.72 2.01 4.32
C ILE A 106 -2.55 3.26 4.08
N GLY A 107 -3.84 3.05 3.87
CA GLY A 107 -4.88 4.08 3.89
C GLY A 107 -6.02 3.68 4.80
N VAL A 108 -6.63 4.66 5.44
CA VAL A 108 -7.82 4.44 6.25
C VAL A 108 -8.96 5.31 5.73
N GLY A 109 -10.13 4.69 5.61
CA GLY A 109 -11.35 5.35 5.20
C GLY A 109 -12.08 5.97 6.37
N TYR A 110 -13.02 6.87 6.05
CA TYR A 110 -13.78 7.60 7.06
C TYR A 110 -14.49 6.67 8.06
N TYR A 111 -15.02 5.54 7.61
CA TYR A 111 -15.77 4.60 8.46
C TYR A 111 -14.87 3.65 9.27
N GLY A 112 -13.55 3.77 9.17
CA GLY A 112 -12.59 2.82 9.76
C GLY A 112 -12.24 1.66 8.83
N ASP A 113 -12.64 1.72 7.56
CA ASP A 113 -12.19 0.79 6.53
C ASP A 113 -10.67 0.92 6.35
N VAL A 114 -9.98 -0.19 6.10
CA VAL A 114 -8.52 -0.19 5.95
C VAL A 114 -8.16 -0.70 4.57
N MET A 115 -7.36 0.08 3.85
CA MET A 115 -6.75 -0.29 2.58
C MET A 115 -5.26 -0.52 2.81
N ILE A 116 -4.79 -1.68 2.37
CA ILE A 116 -3.36 -2.03 2.37
C ILE A 116 -2.98 -2.32 0.94
N VAL A 117 -2.01 -1.58 0.42
CA VAL A 117 -1.49 -1.78 -0.94
C VAL A 117 -0.10 -2.37 -0.82
N GLN A 118 0.15 -3.51 -1.44
CA GLN A 118 1.46 -4.14 -1.48
C GLN A 118 2.06 -3.95 -2.87
N LYS A 119 3.25 -3.35 -2.94
CA LYS A 119 4.06 -3.27 -4.15
C LYS A 119 4.81 -4.58 -4.34
N VAL A 120 4.44 -5.34 -5.37
CA VAL A 120 4.99 -6.66 -5.62
C VAL A 120 6.10 -6.56 -6.66
N THR A 121 7.23 -7.21 -6.38
CA THR A 121 8.37 -7.27 -7.30
C THR A 121 8.73 -8.71 -7.66
N ASN A 122 9.38 -8.85 -8.83
CA ASN A 122 10.14 -10.03 -9.20
C ASN A 122 11.60 -9.60 -9.41
N GLY A 123 12.45 -9.89 -8.43
CA GLY A 123 13.79 -9.31 -8.37
C GLY A 123 13.71 -7.79 -8.17
N SER A 124 14.30 -7.02 -9.09
CA SER A 124 14.28 -5.54 -9.05
C SER A 124 13.14 -4.90 -9.85
N GLN A 125 12.30 -5.69 -10.53
CA GLN A 125 11.21 -5.19 -11.35
C GLN A 125 9.89 -5.23 -10.58
N VAL A 126 9.13 -4.14 -10.62
CA VAL A 126 7.77 -4.08 -10.10
C VAL A 126 6.84 -4.75 -11.11
N ILE A 127 6.10 -5.76 -10.65
CA ILE A 127 5.18 -6.55 -11.49
C ILE A 127 3.71 -6.16 -11.27
N GLY A 128 3.42 -5.42 -10.20
CA GLY A 128 2.09 -4.90 -9.92
C GLY A 128 1.88 -4.61 -8.45
N TYR A 129 0.61 -4.44 -8.12
CA TYR A 129 0.15 -4.10 -6.78
C TYR A 129 -0.98 -5.01 -6.36
N ASN A 130 -0.91 -5.50 -5.12
CA ASN A 130 -2.04 -6.12 -4.44
C ASN A 130 -2.73 -5.08 -3.57
N VAL A 131 -4.05 -5.13 -3.49
CA VAL A 131 -4.87 -4.27 -2.65
C VAL A 131 -5.69 -5.18 -1.74
N LEU A 132 -5.45 -5.08 -0.44
CA LEU A 132 -6.28 -5.69 0.58
C LEU A 132 -7.23 -4.63 1.15
N LEU A 133 -8.50 -5.00 1.29
CA LEU A 133 -9.52 -4.16 1.91
C LEU A 133 -10.15 -4.90 3.09
N SER A 134 -10.05 -4.29 4.27
CA SER A 134 -10.82 -4.69 5.44
C SER A 134 -11.90 -3.64 5.68
N MET A 135 -13.14 -4.03 5.40
CA MET A 135 -14.30 -3.13 5.46
C MET A 135 -15.00 -3.24 6.81
N CYS A 136 -15.66 -2.16 7.20
CA CYS A 136 -16.62 -2.12 8.30
C CYS A 136 -18.03 -2.41 7.79
N SER A 137 -18.81 -3.17 8.56
CA SER A 137 -20.19 -3.48 8.19
C SER A 137 -21.06 -2.23 8.24
N MET A 138 -22.01 -2.16 7.31
CA MET A 138 -22.95 -1.06 7.22
C MET A 138 -24.34 -1.60 6.93
N ASN A 139 -25.29 -1.22 7.78
CA ASN A 139 -26.70 -1.54 7.64
C ASN A 139 -27.50 -0.27 7.40
N SER A 140 -28.60 -0.41 6.68
CA SER A 140 -29.64 0.60 6.59
C SER A 140 -30.33 0.83 7.93
N SER A 141 -31.11 1.90 8.03
CA SER A 141 -31.97 2.19 9.18
C SER A 141 -33.05 1.13 9.42
N SER A 142 -33.41 0.34 8.41
CA SER A 142 -34.34 -0.79 8.53
C SER A 142 -33.64 -2.12 8.86
N GLY A 143 -32.33 -2.11 9.09
CA GLY A 143 -31.53 -3.28 9.44
C GLY A 143 -31.04 -4.10 8.23
N ALA A 144 -31.46 -3.77 7.01
CA ALA A 144 -30.97 -4.41 5.80
C ALA A 144 -29.46 -4.13 5.58
N PRO A 145 -28.62 -5.15 5.32
CA PRO A 145 -27.17 -4.96 5.18
C PRO A 145 -26.80 -4.41 3.79
N TYR A 146 -26.03 -3.32 3.78
CA TYR A 146 -25.40 -2.78 2.57
C TYR A 146 -24.00 -3.33 2.36
N ILE A 147 -23.23 -3.44 3.45
CA ILE A 147 -21.87 -4.01 3.50
C ILE A 147 -21.85 -5.04 4.63
N SER A 148 -21.67 -6.32 4.30
CA SER A 148 -21.68 -7.43 5.26
C SER A 148 -20.89 -8.63 4.73
N ASP A 149 -20.53 -9.56 5.62
CA ASP A 149 -19.86 -10.81 5.23
C ASP A 149 -20.74 -11.70 4.34
N SER A 150 -22.07 -11.56 4.41
CA SER A 150 -23.03 -12.23 3.52
C SER A 150 -23.10 -11.62 2.12
N ARG A 151 -22.54 -10.43 1.91
CA ARG A 151 -22.56 -9.68 0.63
C ARG A 151 -21.15 -9.50 0.12
N GLN A 152 -20.68 -10.45 -0.68
CA GLN A 152 -19.36 -10.37 -1.31
C GLN A 152 -19.20 -9.06 -2.08
N LEU A 153 -18.07 -8.36 -1.92
CA LEU A 153 -17.75 -7.19 -2.73
C LEU A 153 -16.91 -7.62 -3.93
N THR A 154 -17.29 -7.16 -5.12
CA THR A 154 -16.62 -7.48 -6.39
C THR A 154 -16.45 -6.23 -7.25
N ASN A 155 -15.84 -6.37 -8.43
CA ASN A 155 -15.68 -5.31 -9.43
C ASN A 155 -14.98 -4.05 -8.87
N PHE A 156 -13.90 -4.28 -8.12
CA PHE A 156 -13.08 -3.19 -7.58
C PHE A 156 -12.42 -2.40 -8.71
N ALA A 157 -12.66 -1.09 -8.71
CA ALA A 157 -12.09 -0.15 -9.66
C ALA A 157 -11.85 1.20 -8.99
N GLY A 158 -10.92 2.00 -9.50
CA GLY A 158 -10.71 3.34 -8.99
C GLY A 158 -9.33 3.90 -9.29
N LYS A 159 -8.93 4.87 -8.47
CA LYS A 159 -7.61 5.48 -8.50
C LYS A 159 -7.03 5.50 -7.09
N ILE A 160 -5.78 5.05 -6.97
CA ILE A 160 -5.01 5.01 -5.73
C ILE A 160 -3.71 5.76 -5.98
N VAL A 161 -3.41 6.74 -5.13
CA VAL A 161 -2.16 7.50 -5.12
C VAL A 161 -1.38 7.11 -3.87
N LEU A 162 -0.13 6.73 -4.07
CA LEU A 162 0.79 6.23 -3.06
C LEU A 162 1.87 7.27 -2.77
N ASP A 163 2.27 7.35 -1.51
CA ASP A 163 3.37 8.16 -1.01
C ASP A 163 4.39 7.25 -0.31
N ASP A 164 5.63 7.29 -0.79
CA ASP A 164 6.77 6.57 -0.21
C ASP A 164 7.29 7.36 1.01
N GLU A 165 6.46 7.50 2.05
CA GLU A 165 6.88 8.17 3.27
C GLU A 165 8.09 7.45 3.89
N VAL A 166 9.25 8.09 3.92
CA VAL A 166 10.49 7.48 4.42
C VAL A 166 10.60 7.50 5.94
N SER A 167 9.76 8.26 6.62
CA SER A 167 9.77 8.39 8.09
C SER A 167 9.04 7.25 8.82
N CYS A 168 8.20 6.50 8.12
CA CYS A 168 7.52 5.32 8.65
C CYS A 168 8.09 4.02 8.02
N GLY A 169 7.98 2.90 8.72
CA GLY A 169 8.37 1.57 8.18
C GLY A 169 7.52 1.10 7.00
N HIS A 170 6.46 1.84 6.67
CA HIS A 170 5.54 1.61 5.56
C HIS A 170 5.36 2.90 4.74
N GLY A 171 4.89 2.79 3.50
CA GLY A 171 4.36 3.93 2.74
C GLY A 171 2.91 4.22 3.11
N MET A 172 2.29 5.17 2.42
CA MET A 172 0.91 5.56 2.68
C MET A 172 0.10 5.67 1.41
N VAL A 173 -1.21 5.43 1.54
CA VAL A 173 -2.16 5.83 0.52
C VAL A 173 -2.45 7.31 0.75
N ASP A 174 -1.87 8.17 -0.07
CA ASP A 174 -2.03 9.62 0.05
C ASP A 174 -3.49 10.02 -0.21
N SER A 175 -4.03 9.51 -1.32
CA SER A 175 -5.44 9.64 -1.66
C SER A 175 -5.92 8.44 -2.48
N SER A 176 -7.18 8.07 -2.28
CA SER A 176 -7.82 7.00 -3.02
C SER A 176 -9.30 7.28 -3.18
N GLN A 177 -9.82 6.99 -4.37
CA GLN A 177 -11.25 6.96 -4.66
C GLN A 177 -11.53 5.67 -5.43
N THR A 178 -12.31 4.79 -4.83
CA THR A 178 -12.57 3.47 -5.39
C THR A 178 -14.04 3.08 -5.27
N THR A 179 -14.48 2.20 -6.16
CA THR A 179 -15.83 1.66 -6.22
C THR A 179 -15.76 0.14 -6.20
N MET A 180 -16.74 -0.47 -5.55
CA MET A 180 -17.04 -1.91 -5.62
C MET A 180 -18.54 -2.11 -5.83
N GLN A 181 -18.94 -3.34 -6.09
CA GLN A 181 -20.34 -3.75 -6.15
C GLN A 181 -20.61 -4.83 -5.10
N SER A 182 -21.63 -4.62 -4.27
CA SER A 182 -22.12 -5.65 -3.36
C SER A 182 -22.87 -6.72 -4.13
N GLN A 183 -22.55 -7.99 -3.94
CA GLN A 183 -23.39 -9.08 -4.45
C GLN A 183 -24.70 -9.19 -3.67
N VAL A 184 -25.66 -9.90 -4.25
CA VAL A 184 -26.96 -10.18 -3.63
C VAL A 184 -26.73 -10.97 -2.34
N ASP A 185 -27.39 -10.56 -1.25
CA ASP A 185 -27.38 -11.33 -0.01
C ASP A 185 -28.31 -12.54 -0.15
N PRO A 186 -27.84 -13.77 0.11
CA PRO A 186 -28.69 -14.96 0.09
C PRO A 186 -29.91 -14.86 1.02
N ASN A 187 -29.80 -14.13 2.13
CA ASN A 187 -30.87 -13.93 3.11
C ASN A 187 -31.81 -12.76 2.76
N TYR A 188 -31.37 -11.89 1.85
CA TYR A 188 -32.13 -10.71 1.40
C TYR A 188 -32.12 -10.60 -0.14
N PRO A 189 -32.65 -11.59 -0.86
CA PRO A 189 -32.53 -11.66 -2.32
C PRO A 189 -33.28 -10.55 -3.06
N TYR A 190 -34.20 -9.87 -2.38
CA TYR A 190 -34.96 -8.73 -2.91
C TYR A 190 -34.18 -7.42 -2.87
N LEU A 191 -33.07 -7.35 -2.12
CA LEU A 191 -32.23 -6.15 -2.09
C LEU A 191 -31.36 -6.09 -3.36
N PRO A 192 -31.31 -4.93 -4.04
CA PRO A 192 -30.50 -4.80 -5.25
C PRO A 192 -29.00 -4.90 -4.93
N VAL A 193 -28.20 -5.04 -5.98
CA VAL A 193 -26.75 -4.80 -5.92
C VAL A 193 -26.52 -3.32 -5.65
N PHE A 194 -25.74 -3.01 -4.62
CA PHE A 194 -25.36 -1.64 -4.27
C PHE A 194 -23.96 -1.33 -4.79
N LYS A 195 -23.77 -0.09 -5.25
CA LYS A 195 -22.45 0.46 -5.51
C LYS A 195 -21.87 0.94 -4.18
N VAL A 196 -20.65 0.51 -3.87
CA VAL A 196 -19.93 0.87 -2.65
C VAL A 196 -18.78 1.78 -3.04
N ASP A 197 -18.99 3.08 -2.90
CA ASP A 197 -17.96 4.09 -3.11
C ASP A 197 -17.17 4.30 -1.81
N THR A 198 -15.85 4.28 -1.90
CA THR A 198 -14.95 4.38 -0.75
C THR A 198 -13.81 5.35 -1.05
N TRP A 199 -13.37 6.03 0.01
CA TRP A 199 -12.24 6.95 -0.01
C TRP A 199 -11.30 6.59 1.11
N PHE A 200 -10.01 6.54 0.80
CA PHE A 200 -8.95 6.30 1.77
C PHE A 200 -7.95 7.45 1.71
N THR A 201 -7.46 7.84 2.88
CA THR A 201 -6.50 8.95 3.01
C THR A 201 -5.29 8.52 3.82
N LYS A 202 -4.28 9.38 3.78
CA LYS A 202 -3.04 9.26 4.56
C LYS A 202 -3.36 9.01 6.04
N VAL A 203 -2.58 8.14 6.67
CA VAL A 203 -2.59 7.87 8.11
C VAL A 203 -1.29 8.35 8.74
N GLY A 204 -1.20 8.39 10.07
CA GLY A 204 0.11 8.56 10.72
C GLY A 204 1.01 7.33 10.53
N CYS A 205 2.21 7.35 11.09
CA CYS A 205 2.99 6.12 11.23
C CYS A 205 2.22 5.16 12.14
N VAL A 206 1.94 3.95 11.65
CA VAL A 206 1.31 2.88 12.40
C VAL A 206 2.31 1.74 12.52
N SER A 207 2.49 1.22 13.73
CA SER A 207 3.35 0.06 13.99
C SER A 207 2.47 -1.18 14.12
N TYR A 208 2.78 -2.24 13.37
CA TYR A 208 2.03 -3.49 13.38
C TYR A 208 2.92 -4.70 13.10
#